data_AF-A0A3D5LHZ9-F1
#
_entry.id   AF-A0A3D5LHZ9-F1
#
_cell.length_a   1.000
_cell.length_b   1.000
_cell.length_c   1.000
_cell.angle_alpha   90.00
_cell.angle_beta   90.00
_cell.angle_gamma   90.00
#
_symmetry.space_group_name_H-M   'P 1'
#
loop_
_entity.id
_entity.type
_entity.pdbx_description
1 polymer ?
#
loop_
_entity_poly.entity_id
_entity_poly.type
_entity_poly.pdbx_seq_one_letter_code
_entity_poly.pdbx_strand_id
1 'polypeptide(L)'
;MRDLLELRDEIDQIDSQIVDLYERRMAISEEVAEYKIAVGKKVFDKQREVSKLETLSRKGTTPFLKHGIRELFEQIMSMSRKRQYQLLTEHGQTEKPDFKEVDHLNYKNAKIVFQGTEGAYSQLALNEYFGENADSYHVDTWRDAMEAIQNGEADYAVFPIENSSAGIVSENYDLMVEYNNYIVGEQIIRIDHALLGLPEADMDDITDIYSHPQALMQCSKYLESHRDWEKHSLKNTAMSAQKIKEDGKKNKAAIASTLTADIYGLKVLDEAIQNNKNNYTKFIIVANKKIFESRANKISISFEVPHESGSLYHKLSHFIYNGINMNKIESRPVQGKAWEYRFFVDIEGNLNDAAVQNALRGLTEETIRLKILGNYVSAEGNE
;
A
#
# COMPACT_ATOMS: atom_id res chain seq x y z
N MET A 1 35.96 -3.39 41.98
CA MET A 1 34.93 -3.09 40.97
C MET A 1 35.35 -1.76 40.36
N ARG A 2 35.45 -1.67 39.04
CA ARG A 2 35.89 -0.41 38.39
C ARG A 2 34.82 0.66 38.60
N ASP A 3 35.23 1.93 38.73
CA ASP A 3 34.30 3.03 38.86
C ASP A 3 33.50 3.23 37.56
N LEU A 4 32.23 3.60 37.69
CA LEU A 4 31.34 3.74 36.53
C LEU A 4 31.74 4.93 35.65
N LEU A 5 32.26 6.02 36.22
CA LEU A 5 32.70 7.18 35.46
C LEU A 5 33.97 6.83 34.68
N GLU A 6 34.95 6.18 35.32
CA GLU A 6 36.16 5.70 34.64
C GLU A 6 35.84 4.77 33.46
N LEU A 7 34.86 3.89 33.63
CA LEU A 7 34.41 3.00 32.54
C LEU A 7 33.75 3.76 31.39
N ARG A 8 32.99 4.83 31.68
CA ARG A 8 32.36 5.66 30.66
C ARG A 8 33.38 6.51 29.91
N ASP A 9 34.34 7.09 30.62
CA ASP A 9 35.43 7.88 30.01
C ASP A 9 36.26 7.03 29.03
N GLU A 10 36.51 5.75 29.35
CA GLU A 10 37.16 4.82 28.43
C GLU A 10 36.30 4.50 27.20
N ILE A 11 34.99 4.36 27.36
CA ILE A 11 34.06 4.16 26.23
C ILE A 11 34.08 5.39 25.33
N ASP A 12 34.00 6.60 25.87
CA ASP A 12 33.98 7.85 25.10
C ASP A 12 35.27 8.02 24.27
N GLN A 13 36.41 7.61 24.81
CA GLN A 13 37.69 7.59 24.08
C GLN A 13 37.67 6.59 22.92
N ILE A 14 37.11 5.39 23.12
CA ILE A 14 36.97 4.37 22.07
C ILE A 14 36.00 4.85 21.00
N ASP A 15 34.86 5.42 21.39
CA ASP A 15 33.84 5.92 20.47
C ASP A 15 34.38 7.03 19.58
N SER A 16 35.20 7.93 20.14
CA SER A 16 35.90 8.96 19.36
C SER A 16 36.79 8.35 18.25
N GLN A 17 37.54 7.29 18.57
CA GLN A 17 38.36 6.59 17.58
C GLN A 17 37.52 5.87 16.52
N ILE A 18 36.35 5.31 16.91
CA ILE A 18 35.42 4.68 15.97
C ILE A 18 34.89 5.72 14.97
N VAL A 19 34.56 6.93 15.43
CA VAL A 19 34.11 8.04 14.57
C VAL A 19 35.19 8.39 13.55
N ASP A 20 36.43 8.65 13.99
CA ASP A 20 37.55 8.98 13.09
C ASP A 20 37.78 7.90 12.02
N LEU A 21 37.73 6.63 12.43
CA LEU A 21 37.89 5.49 11.52
C LEU A 21 36.71 5.37 10.55
N TYR A 22 35.50 5.64 11.00
CA TYR A 22 34.30 5.61 10.17
C TYR A 22 34.36 6.69 9.08
N GLU A 23 34.68 7.94 9.44
CA GLU A 23 34.81 9.04 8.48
C GLU A 23 35.87 8.74 7.42
N ARG A 24 37.05 8.29 7.84
CA ARG A 24 38.12 7.91 6.91
C ARG A 24 37.68 6.77 5.98
N ARG A 25 36.94 5.80 6.49
CA ARG A 25 36.42 4.69 5.68
C ARG A 25 35.38 5.19 4.68
N MET A 26 34.53 6.15 5.06
CA MET A 26 33.54 6.74 4.17
C MET A 26 34.20 7.54 3.05
N ALA A 27 35.23 8.35 3.32
CA ALA A 27 36.00 9.04 2.30
C ALA A 27 36.57 8.07 1.24
N ILE A 28 37.19 6.97 1.68
CA ILE A 28 37.68 5.92 0.77
C ILE A 28 36.52 5.28 -0.03
N SER A 29 35.34 5.14 0.58
CA SER A 29 34.16 4.62 -0.12
C SER A 29 33.67 5.56 -1.22
N GLU A 30 33.85 6.86 -1.09
CA GLU A 30 33.52 7.84 -2.13
C GLU A 30 34.49 7.73 -3.30
N GLU A 31 35.80 7.60 -3.05
CA GLU A 31 36.80 7.32 -4.09
C GLU A 31 36.49 6.01 -4.84
N VAL A 32 36.03 4.97 -4.12
CA VAL A 32 35.56 3.72 -4.74
C VAL A 32 34.31 3.96 -5.61
N ALA A 33 33.42 4.88 -5.21
CA ALA A 33 32.27 5.28 -6.02
C ALA A 33 32.71 5.92 -7.33
N GLU A 34 33.60 6.90 -7.27
CA GLU A 34 34.14 7.63 -8.42
C GLU A 34 34.82 6.67 -9.40
N TYR A 35 35.62 5.75 -8.89
CA TYR A 35 36.21 4.70 -9.70
C TYR A 35 35.14 3.86 -10.42
N LYS A 36 34.14 3.38 -9.68
CA LYS A 36 33.05 2.56 -10.24
C LYS A 36 32.24 3.32 -11.29
N ILE A 37 31.95 4.60 -11.06
CA ILE A 37 31.29 5.52 -11.99
C ILE A 37 32.08 5.60 -13.29
N ALA A 38 33.40 5.84 -13.19
CA ALA A 38 34.28 5.99 -14.35
C ALA A 38 34.39 4.71 -15.20
N VAL A 39 34.38 3.53 -14.56
CA VAL A 39 34.51 2.24 -15.25
C VAL A 39 33.18 1.53 -15.52
N GLY A 40 32.04 2.11 -15.12
CA GLY A 40 30.71 1.51 -15.26
C GLY A 40 30.48 0.24 -14.43
N LYS A 41 31.12 0.10 -13.27
CA LYS A 41 30.93 -1.06 -12.36
C LYS A 41 29.77 -0.85 -11.40
N LYS A 42 29.07 -1.94 -11.07
CA LYS A 42 27.99 -1.94 -10.07
C LYS A 42 28.49 -1.57 -8.67
N VAL A 43 27.65 -0.86 -7.93
CA VAL A 43 27.89 -0.49 -6.52
C VAL A 43 27.83 -1.72 -5.62
N PHE A 44 26.75 -2.51 -5.71
CA PHE A 44 26.54 -3.68 -4.88
C PHE A 44 27.22 -4.93 -5.48
N ASP A 45 28.02 -5.59 -4.64
CA ASP A 45 28.67 -6.87 -4.94
C ASP A 45 28.44 -7.81 -3.75
N LYS A 46 27.39 -8.65 -3.86
CA LYS A 46 26.95 -9.54 -2.78
C LYS A 46 28.06 -10.50 -2.33
N GLN A 47 28.83 -11.06 -3.27
CA GLN A 47 29.87 -12.04 -2.95
C GLN A 47 31.03 -11.40 -2.19
N ARG A 48 31.48 -10.22 -2.64
CA ARG A 48 32.55 -9.48 -1.96
C ARG A 48 32.16 -9.05 -0.55
N GLU A 49 30.92 -8.59 -0.36
CA GLU A 49 30.44 -8.16 0.95
C GLU A 49 30.33 -9.34 1.92
N VAL A 50 29.71 -10.45 1.51
CA VAL A 50 29.62 -11.67 2.33
C VAL A 50 31.01 -12.15 2.75
N SER A 51 31.95 -12.22 1.81
CA SER A 51 33.34 -12.63 2.09
C SER A 51 34.04 -11.69 3.10
N LYS A 52 33.84 -10.37 2.97
CA LYS A 52 34.40 -9.41 3.93
C LYS A 52 33.76 -9.53 5.31
N LEU A 53 32.45 -9.70 5.40
CA LEU A 53 31.73 -9.87 6.66
C LEU A 53 32.21 -11.12 7.39
N GLU A 54 32.35 -12.25 6.70
CA GLU A 54 32.92 -13.47 7.29
C GLU A 54 34.34 -13.25 7.84
N THR A 55 35.17 -12.55 7.07
CA THR A 55 36.55 -12.24 7.48
C THR A 55 36.59 -11.37 8.73
N LEU A 56 35.73 -10.35 8.81
CA LEU A 56 35.67 -9.43 9.95
C LEU A 56 35.05 -10.10 11.17
N SER A 57 33.94 -10.82 11.01
CA SER A 57 33.30 -11.57 12.09
C SER A 57 34.25 -12.57 12.73
N ARG A 58 35.13 -13.23 11.97
CA ARG A 58 36.14 -14.16 12.52
C ARG A 58 37.14 -13.51 13.48
N LYS A 59 37.30 -12.17 13.45
CA LYS A 59 38.13 -11.44 14.41
C LYS A 59 37.52 -11.33 15.81
N GLY A 60 36.21 -11.54 15.94
CA GLY A 60 35.54 -11.58 17.24
C GLY A 60 35.99 -12.79 18.06
N THR A 61 36.23 -12.60 19.35
CA THR A 61 36.76 -13.65 20.24
C THR A 61 35.67 -14.58 20.78
N THR A 62 34.44 -14.07 20.95
CA THR A 62 33.28 -14.83 21.46
C THR A 62 32.16 -14.89 20.43
N PRO A 63 31.24 -15.87 20.47
CA PRO A 63 30.08 -15.92 19.57
C PRO A 63 29.27 -14.61 19.53
N PHE A 64 29.07 -13.98 20.69
CA PHE A 64 28.40 -12.68 20.80
C PHE A 64 29.14 -11.58 20.01
N LEU A 65 30.46 -11.45 20.20
CA LEU A 65 31.25 -10.43 19.50
C LEU A 65 31.35 -10.71 18.00
N LYS A 66 31.44 -11.97 17.57
CA LYS A 66 31.44 -12.33 16.15
C LYS A 66 30.15 -11.89 15.46
N HIS A 67 29.01 -12.08 16.12
CA HIS A 67 27.70 -11.64 15.64
C HIS A 67 27.60 -10.11 15.64
N GLY A 68 27.94 -9.43 16.75
CA GLY A 68 27.90 -7.97 16.83
C GLY A 68 28.80 -7.26 15.81
N ILE A 69 30.01 -7.79 15.55
CA ILE A 69 30.90 -7.28 14.50
C ILE A 69 30.25 -7.45 13.12
N ARG A 70 29.59 -8.58 12.87
CA ARG A 70 28.89 -8.80 11.59
C ARG A 70 27.85 -7.70 11.35
N GLU A 71 26.95 -7.51 12.32
CA GLU A 71 25.85 -6.54 12.23
C GLU A 71 26.37 -5.11 12.06
N LEU A 72 27.38 -4.71 12.84
CA LEU A 72 28.01 -3.40 12.74
C LEU A 72 28.57 -3.13 11.34
N PHE A 73 29.33 -4.09 10.79
CA PHE A 73 29.92 -3.90 9.47
C PHE A 73 28.91 -4.02 8.33
N GLU A 74 27.82 -4.78 8.49
CA GLU A 74 26.70 -4.75 7.56
C GLU A 74 26.06 -3.37 7.48
N GLN A 75 25.84 -2.70 8.61
CA GLN A 75 25.32 -1.32 8.64
C GLN A 75 26.30 -0.34 8.00
N ILE A 76 27.59 -0.42 8.33
CA ILE A 76 28.62 0.44 7.75
C ILE A 76 28.72 0.23 6.22
N MET A 77 28.62 -1.01 5.72
CA MET A 77 28.62 -1.30 4.28
C MET A 77 27.35 -0.79 3.60
N SER A 78 26.18 -0.97 4.22
CA SER A 78 24.91 -0.41 3.75
C SER A 78 25.02 1.11 3.58
N MET A 79 25.63 1.79 4.55
CA MET A 79 25.88 3.23 4.46
C MET A 79 26.79 3.65 3.33
N SER A 80 27.88 2.92 3.14
CA SER A 80 28.77 3.13 2.00
C SER A 80 28.06 2.97 0.66
N ARG A 81 27.16 1.99 0.53
CA ARG A 81 26.39 1.80 -0.71
C ARG A 81 25.44 2.95 -0.97
N LYS A 82 24.74 3.42 0.06
CA LYS A 82 23.80 4.55 -0.07
C LYS A 82 24.50 5.82 -0.50
N ARG A 83 25.66 6.11 0.08
CA ARG A 83 26.48 7.25 -0.36
C ARG A 83 26.97 7.07 -1.80
N GLN A 84 27.41 5.87 -2.17
CA GLN A 84 27.76 5.56 -3.55
C GLN A 84 26.57 5.78 -4.50
N TYR A 85 25.37 5.27 -4.19
CA TYR A 85 24.18 5.47 -5.01
C TYR A 85 23.80 6.95 -5.16
N GLN A 86 23.98 7.75 -4.11
CA GLN A 86 23.80 9.19 -4.15
C GLN A 86 24.79 9.84 -5.14
N LEU A 87 26.08 9.52 -5.06
CA LEU A 87 27.10 10.05 -5.98
C LEU A 87 26.82 9.66 -7.43
N LEU A 88 26.35 8.43 -7.70
CA LEU A 88 25.93 8.03 -9.04
C LEU A 88 24.75 8.87 -9.56
N THR A 89 23.80 9.21 -8.68
CA THR A 89 22.67 10.08 -9.02
C THR A 89 23.13 11.51 -9.32
N GLU A 90 24.03 12.06 -8.52
CA GLU A 90 24.63 13.38 -8.74
C GLU A 90 25.41 13.47 -10.07
N HIS A 91 26.02 12.37 -10.51
CA HIS A 91 26.71 12.27 -11.81
C HIS A 91 25.77 11.99 -13.00
N GLY A 92 24.45 12.02 -12.80
CA GLY A 92 23.46 11.78 -13.85
C GLY A 92 23.39 10.33 -14.34
N GLN A 93 24.00 9.38 -13.63
CA GLN A 93 23.95 7.94 -13.96
C GLN A 93 22.71 7.23 -13.38
N THR A 94 21.61 7.96 -13.20
CA THR A 94 20.35 7.41 -12.70
C THR A 94 19.33 7.40 -13.83
N GLU A 95 18.88 6.20 -14.18
CA GLU A 95 17.69 6.02 -15.00
C GLU A 95 16.49 6.46 -14.16
N LYS A 96 15.80 7.52 -14.61
CA LYS A 96 14.51 7.87 -14.03
C LYS A 96 13.54 6.72 -14.24
N PRO A 97 12.68 6.40 -13.24
CA PRO A 97 11.56 5.49 -13.47
C PRO A 97 10.80 5.91 -14.73
N ASP A 98 10.39 4.93 -15.52
CA ASP A 98 9.63 5.12 -16.77
C ASP A 98 8.19 5.60 -16.47
N PHE A 99 8.04 6.75 -15.83
CA PHE A 99 6.77 7.37 -15.48
C PHE A 99 6.76 8.79 -16.05
N LYS A 100 5.64 9.16 -16.65
CA LYS A 100 5.43 10.49 -17.22
C LYS A 100 4.68 11.38 -16.24
N GLU A 101 5.32 12.45 -15.83
CA GLU A 101 4.69 13.53 -15.07
C GLU A 101 3.66 14.27 -15.94
N VAL A 102 2.52 14.61 -15.34
CA VAL A 102 1.47 15.46 -15.93
C VAL A 102 1.06 16.54 -14.92
N ASP A 103 0.54 17.67 -15.39
CA ASP A 103 0.09 18.75 -14.49
C ASP A 103 -1.13 18.33 -13.64
N HIS A 104 -2.09 17.65 -14.28
CA HIS A 104 -3.28 17.09 -13.66
C HIS A 104 -3.80 15.90 -14.47
N LEU A 105 -4.50 14.97 -13.81
CA LEU A 105 -5.21 13.90 -14.50
C LEU A 105 -6.43 14.50 -15.22
N ASN A 106 -6.51 14.31 -16.54
CA ASN A 106 -7.67 14.71 -17.33
C ASN A 106 -8.56 13.52 -17.63
N TYR A 107 -9.70 13.44 -16.93
CA TYR A 107 -10.69 12.36 -17.05
C TYR A 107 -12.05 12.84 -17.59
N LYS A 108 -12.12 14.02 -18.23
CA LYS A 108 -13.40 14.62 -18.67
C LYS A 108 -14.23 13.73 -19.61
N ASN A 109 -13.57 12.91 -20.43
CA ASN A 109 -14.21 11.95 -21.35
C ASN A 109 -13.70 10.53 -21.10
N ALA A 110 -13.24 10.26 -19.88
CA ALA A 110 -12.76 8.94 -19.54
C ALA A 110 -13.92 8.00 -19.35
N LYS A 111 -13.70 6.72 -19.68
CA LYS A 111 -14.62 5.64 -19.33
C LYS A 111 -14.10 4.91 -18.10
N ILE A 112 -14.91 4.77 -17.06
CA ILE A 112 -14.47 4.25 -15.76
C ILE A 112 -15.18 2.94 -15.45
N VAL A 113 -14.43 1.93 -15.02
CA VAL A 113 -14.98 0.64 -14.60
C VAL A 113 -14.86 0.44 -13.09
N PHE A 114 -15.84 -0.18 -12.47
CA PHE A 114 -15.74 -0.64 -11.09
C PHE A 114 -16.30 -2.05 -10.94
N GLN A 115 -15.84 -2.78 -9.92
CA GLN A 115 -16.39 -4.08 -9.59
C GLN A 115 -17.65 -3.93 -8.72
N GLY A 116 -18.70 -4.67 -9.05
CA GLY A 116 -19.91 -4.80 -8.23
C GLY A 116 -21.19 -4.63 -9.03
N THR A 117 -22.16 -3.96 -8.42
CA THR A 117 -23.44 -3.59 -9.04
C THR A 117 -23.74 -2.13 -8.68
N GLU A 118 -24.73 -1.54 -9.33
CA GLU A 118 -25.19 -0.18 -9.03
C GLU A 118 -25.58 -0.04 -7.54
N GLY A 119 -25.06 1.01 -6.90
CA GLY A 119 -25.19 1.30 -5.49
C GLY A 119 -24.08 0.70 -4.61
N ALA A 120 -23.08 0.04 -5.18
CA ALA A 120 -21.92 -0.41 -4.42
C ALA A 120 -21.05 0.77 -3.92
N TYR A 121 -20.32 0.56 -2.83
CA TYR A 121 -19.38 1.57 -2.30
C TYR A 121 -18.27 1.94 -3.30
N SER A 122 -17.90 1.04 -4.22
CA SER A 122 -16.97 1.37 -5.32
C SER A 122 -17.55 2.42 -6.27
N GLN A 123 -18.87 2.43 -6.49
CA GLN A 123 -19.53 3.47 -7.28
C GLN A 123 -19.58 4.79 -6.53
N LEU A 124 -19.79 4.76 -5.20
CA LEU A 124 -19.69 5.97 -4.38
C LEU A 124 -18.26 6.57 -4.46
N ALA A 125 -17.22 5.74 -4.35
CA ALA A 125 -15.83 6.17 -4.54
C ALA A 125 -15.57 6.74 -5.94
N LEU A 126 -16.15 6.13 -6.97
CA LEU A 126 -16.09 6.61 -8.34
C LEU A 126 -16.73 8.00 -8.46
N ASN A 127 -17.94 8.19 -7.94
CA ASN A 127 -18.68 9.44 -8.04
C ASN A 127 -17.99 10.58 -7.29
N GLU A 128 -17.46 10.31 -6.09
CA GLU A 128 -16.71 11.33 -5.31
C GLU A 128 -15.42 11.76 -6.01
N TYR A 129 -14.74 10.85 -6.71
CA TYR A 129 -13.48 11.15 -7.40
C TYR A 129 -13.68 11.77 -8.79
N PHE A 130 -14.57 11.20 -9.60
CA PHE A 130 -14.77 11.57 -11.02
C PHE A 130 -15.97 12.50 -11.25
N GLY A 131 -16.87 12.64 -10.27
CA GLY A 131 -18.14 13.34 -10.36
C GLY A 131 -19.31 12.41 -10.72
N GLU A 132 -20.53 12.81 -10.33
CA GLU A 132 -21.75 12.00 -10.48
C GLU A 132 -22.14 11.67 -11.94
N ASN A 133 -21.66 12.45 -12.92
CA ASN A 133 -21.97 12.26 -14.34
C ASN A 133 -20.84 11.55 -15.11
N ALA A 134 -19.96 10.84 -14.41
CA ALA A 134 -18.86 10.12 -15.04
C ALA A 134 -19.39 8.95 -15.91
N ASP A 135 -18.86 8.82 -17.13
CA ASP A 135 -19.18 7.68 -18.01
C ASP A 135 -18.58 6.41 -17.41
N SER A 136 -19.44 5.62 -16.76
CA SER A 136 -19.01 4.47 -15.98
C SER A 136 -19.90 3.25 -16.17
N TYR A 137 -19.30 2.09 -15.93
CA TYR A 137 -19.99 0.80 -15.96
C TYR A 137 -19.40 -0.15 -14.90
N HIS A 138 -20.15 -1.21 -14.59
CA HIS A 138 -19.74 -2.20 -13.62
C HIS A 138 -19.45 -3.56 -14.26
N VAL A 139 -18.63 -4.34 -13.58
CA VAL A 139 -18.27 -5.72 -13.93
C VAL A 139 -18.35 -6.62 -12.70
N ASP A 140 -18.40 -7.93 -12.92
CA ASP A 140 -18.64 -8.90 -11.86
C ASP A 140 -17.45 -9.07 -10.93
N THR A 141 -16.21 -9.09 -11.46
CA THR A 141 -15.00 -9.36 -10.68
C THR A 141 -13.94 -8.26 -10.79
N TRP A 142 -13.03 -8.19 -9.82
CA TRP A 142 -11.91 -7.24 -9.87
C TRP A 142 -10.95 -7.57 -11.02
N ARG A 143 -10.85 -8.85 -11.40
CA ARG A 143 -10.09 -9.30 -12.56
C ARG A 143 -10.68 -8.73 -13.86
N ASP A 144 -11.99 -8.80 -14.04
CA ASP A 144 -12.65 -8.22 -15.22
C ASP A 144 -12.37 -6.71 -15.34
N ALA A 145 -12.35 -5.99 -14.21
CA ALA A 145 -12.01 -4.57 -14.19
C ALA A 145 -10.54 -4.32 -14.56
N MET A 146 -9.61 -5.16 -14.12
CA MET A 146 -8.19 -5.08 -14.51
C MET A 146 -8.00 -5.34 -16.01
N GLU A 147 -8.70 -6.33 -16.55
CA GLU A 147 -8.68 -6.70 -17.97
C GLU A 147 -9.29 -5.60 -18.85
N ALA A 148 -10.41 -5.01 -18.43
CA ALA A 148 -11.03 -3.89 -19.13
C ALA A 148 -10.06 -2.70 -19.31
N ILE A 149 -9.31 -2.33 -18.26
CA ILE A 149 -8.29 -1.29 -18.37
C ILE A 149 -7.12 -1.73 -19.24
N GLN A 150 -6.64 -2.98 -19.06
CA GLN A 150 -5.50 -3.53 -19.80
C GLN A 150 -5.77 -3.62 -21.30
N ASN A 151 -7.03 -3.86 -21.70
CA ASN A 151 -7.48 -3.95 -23.09
C ASN A 151 -7.92 -2.60 -23.68
N GLY A 152 -7.97 -1.54 -22.86
CA GLY A 152 -8.42 -0.20 -23.29
C GLY A 152 -9.93 -0.06 -23.44
N GLU A 153 -10.73 -0.95 -22.84
CA GLU A 153 -12.19 -0.86 -22.77
C GLU A 153 -12.68 0.16 -21.73
N ALA A 154 -11.82 0.46 -20.75
CA ALA A 154 -11.93 1.52 -19.77
C ALA A 154 -10.58 2.26 -19.65
N ASP A 155 -10.63 3.55 -19.33
CA ASP A 155 -9.45 4.37 -19.05
C ASP A 155 -8.96 4.23 -17.61
N TYR A 156 -9.91 4.08 -16.68
CA TYR A 156 -9.64 3.98 -15.24
C TYR A 156 -10.51 2.89 -14.59
N ALA A 157 -10.05 2.39 -13.45
CA ALA A 157 -10.88 1.62 -12.55
C ALA A 157 -10.70 2.01 -11.10
N VAL A 158 -11.72 1.69 -10.31
CA VAL A 158 -11.80 1.96 -8.87
C VAL A 158 -11.76 0.64 -8.11
N PHE A 159 -10.72 0.46 -7.29
CA PHE A 159 -10.54 -0.76 -6.49
C PHE A 159 -10.47 -0.45 -4.99
N PRO A 160 -11.22 -1.15 -4.13
CA PRO A 160 -10.98 -1.08 -2.69
C PRO A 160 -9.66 -1.77 -2.36
N ILE A 161 -8.79 -1.15 -1.57
CA ILE A 161 -7.49 -1.75 -1.20
C ILE A 161 -7.40 -2.05 0.29
N GLU A 162 -8.16 -1.35 1.12
CA GLU A 162 -8.11 -1.46 2.57
C GLU A 162 -9.38 -0.92 3.22
N ASN A 163 -9.89 -1.61 4.23
CA ASN A 163 -10.97 -1.15 5.08
C ASN A 163 -10.48 -1.07 6.54
N SER A 164 -10.82 0.00 7.25
CA SER A 164 -10.36 0.25 8.62
C SER A 164 -10.86 -0.78 9.65
N SER A 165 -11.94 -1.49 9.34
CA SER A 165 -12.54 -2.50 10.24
C SER A 165 -12.20 -3.94 9.83
N ALA A 166 -11.90 -4.21 8.55
CA ALA A 166 -11.68 -5.55 8.02
C ALA A 166 -10.29 -5.81 7.45
N GLY A 167 -9.43 -4.79 7.43
CA GLY A 167 -8.07 -4.88 6.91
C GLY A 167 -8.01 -4.80 5.38
N ILE A 168 -6.96 -5.40 4.82
CA ILE A 168 -6.64 -5.30 3.38
C ILE A 168 -7.60 -6.10 2.50
N VAL A 169 -7.78 -5.63 1.25
CA VAL A 169 -8.41 -6.41 0.18
C VAL A 169 -7.32 -7.14 -0.58
N SER A 170 -6.95 -8.32 -0.09
CA SER A 170 -5.73 -9.01 -0.53
C SER A 170 -5.68 -9.37 -2.03
N GLU A 171 -6.82 -9.68 -2.63
CA GLU A 171 -6.92 -10.01 -4.06
C GLU A 171 -6.49 -8.83 -4.96
N ASN A 172 -6.85 -7.60 -4.59
CA ASN A 172 -6.49 -6.41 -5.35
C ASN A 172 -4.98 -6.11 -5.30
N TYR A 173 -4.30 -6.44 -4.18
CA TYR A 173 -2.84 -6.39 -4.13
C TYR A 173 -2.18 -7.37 -5.10
N ASP A 174 -2.70 -8.59 -5.19
CA ASP A 174 -2.15 -9.60 -6.07
C ASP A 174 -2.37 -9.24 -7.54
N LEU A 175 -3.57 -8.76 -7.89
CA LEU A 175 -3.89 -8.26 -9.23
C LEU A 175 -3.01 -7.08 -9.66
N MET A 176 -2.71 -6.15 -8.74
CA MET A 176 -1.79 -5.03 -9.02
C MET A 176 -0.37 -5.50 -9.34
N VAL A 177 0.05 -6.68 -8.91
CA VAL A 177 1.35 -7.25 -9.31
C VAL A 177 1.26 -8.01 -10.63
N GLU A 178 0.15 -8.73 -10.84
CA GLU A 178 -0.12 -9.53 -12.04
C GLU A 178 -0.23 -8.68 -13.31
N TYR A 179 -0.96 -7.56 -13.27
CA TYR A 179 -1.22 -6.69 -14.42
C TYR A 179 -0.27 -5.49 -14.48
N ASN A 180 -0.04 -4.92 -15.67
CA ASN A 180 0.75 -3.69 -15.86
C ASN A 180 -0.12 -2.42 -15.76
N ASN A 181 -0.94 -2.37 -14.71
CA ASN A 181 -1.77 -1.23 -14.35
C ASN A 181 -1.14 -0.49 -13.16
N TYR A 182 -1.37 0.82 -13.08
CA TYR A 182 -0.71 1.71 -12.12
C TYR A 182 -1.70 2.57 -11.36
N ILE A 183 -1.43 2.79 -10.08
CA ILE A 183 -2.19 3.68 -9.22
C ILE A 183 -1.88 5.12 -9.59
N VAL A 184 -2.92 5.87 -9.90
CA VAL A 184 -2.86 7.28 -10.30
C VAL A 184 -3.61 8.20 -9.32
N GLY A 185 -4.43 7.63 -8.43
CA GLY A 185 -5.18 8.38 -7.44
C GLY A 185 -5.63 7.50 -6.27
N GLU A 186 -6.15 8.14 -5.24
CA GLU A 186 -6.69 7.51 -4.04
C GLU A 186 -7.97 8.24 -3.63
N GLN A 187 -8.94 7.51 -3.10
CA GLN A 187 -10.18 8.06 -2.56
C GLN A 187 -10.53 7.33 -1.26
N ILE A 188 -10.92 8.07 -0.22
CA ILE A 188 -11.37 7.47 1.05
C ILE A 188 -12.87 7.70 1.17
N ILE A 189 -13.61 6.62 1.39
CA ILE A 189 -15.07 6.66 1.58
C ILE A 189 -15.42 6.19 2.98
N ARG A 190 -16.22 6.99 3.66
CA ARG A 190 -16.85 6.60 4.92
C ARG A 190 -17.96 5.58 4.63
N ILE A 191 -17.93 4.48 5.38
CA ILE A 191 -18.86 3.37 5.23
C ILE A 191 -19.93 3.50 6.31
N ASP A 192 -21.03 4.17 5.95
CA ASP A 192 -22.23 4.25 6.76
C ASP A 192 -23.28 3.27 6.22
N HIS A 193 -23.50 2.21 6.99
CA HIS A 193 -24.56 1.24 6.68
C HIS A 193 -25.90 1.79 7.14
N ALA A 194 -26.90 1.66 6.29
CA ALA A 194 -28.28 2.03 6.54
C ALA A 194 -29.18 0.79 6.42
N LEU A 195 -30.26 0.78 7.20
CA LEU A 195 -31.34 -0.17 7.07
C LEU A 195 -32.33 0.34 6.02
N LEU A 196 -32.50 -0.40 4.93
CA LEU A 196 -33.31 -0.01 3.79
C LEU A 196 -34.55 -0.90 3.65
N GLY A 197 -35.73 -0.30 3.62
CA GLY A 197 -37.00 -0.99 3.38
C GLY A 197 -37.75 -0.41 2.18
N LEU A 198 -38.89 -1.00 1.84
CA LEU A 198 -39.79 -0.39 0.86
C LEU A 198 -40.31 0.97 1.36
N PRO A 199 -40.70 1.90 0.46
CA PRO A 199 -41.22 3.22 0.83
C PRO A 199 -42.32 3.20 1.91
N GLU A 200 -43.16 2.16 1.86
CA GLU A 200 -44.31 1.96 2.72
C GLU A 200 -44.07 0.99 3.90
N ALA A 201 -42.83 0.55 4.12
CA ALA A 201 -42.44 -0.27 5.26
C ALA A 201 -42.08 0.62 6.46
N ASP A 202 -42.39 0.13 7.65
CA ASP A 202 -41.96 0.70 8.94
C ASP A 202 -41.15 -0.33 9.73
N MET A 203 -40.48 0.12 10.80
CA MET A 203 -39.61 -0.74 11.62
C MET A 203 -40.31 -1.98 12.16
N ASP A 204 -41.59 -1.86 12.52
CA ASP A 204 -42.40 -2.95 13.08
C ASP A 204 -42.77 -4.03 12.04
N ASP A 205 -42.66 -3.73 10.74
CA ASP A 205 -42.94 -4.70 9.68
C ASP A 205 -41.80 -5.73 9.51
N ILE A 206 -40.58 -5.35 9.89
CA ILE A 206 -39.37 -6.06 9.48
C ILE A 206 -39.22 -7.39 10.22
N THR A 207 -39.00 -8.45 9.45
CA THR A 207 -38.69 -9.80 9.96
C THR A 207 -37.47 -10.41 9.31
N ASP A 208 -37.08 -9.96 8.11
CA ASP A 208 -35.98 -10.53 7.33
C ASP A 208 -34.99 -9.45 6.90
N ILE A 209 -33.71 -9.66 7.22
CA ILE A 209 -32.60 -8.77 6.85
C ILE A 209 -31.67 -9.44 5.85
N TYR A 210 -31.35 -8.73 4.77
CA TYR A 210 -30.42 -9.19 3.72
C TYR A 210 -29.19 -8.29 3.65
N SER A 211 -27.98 -8.87 3.64
CA SER A 211 -26.74 -8.11 3.39
C SER A 211 -25.55 -9.03 3.07
N HIS A 212 -24.41 -8.45 2.76
CA HIS A 212 -23.14 -9.17 2.72
C HIS A 212 -22.75 -9.66 4.13
N PRO A 213 -22.15 -10.86 4.31
CA PRO A 213 -21.74 -11.38 5.61
C PRO A 213 -20.92 -10.38 6.45
N GLN A 214 -20.03 -9.63 5.81
CA GLN A 214 -19.22 -8.61 6.49
C GLN A 214 -20.04 -7.43 6.99
N ALA A 215 -21.06 -6.99 6.24
CA ALA A 215 -21.95 -5.91 6.66
C ALA A 215 -22.87 -6.37 7.81
N LEU A 216 -23.38 -7.60 7.77
CA LEU A 216 -24.13 -8.21 8.89
C LEU A 216 -23.27 -8.27 10.16
N MET A 217 -22.02 -8.71 10.04
CA MET A 217 -21.08 -8.73 11.17
C MET A 217 -20.77 -7.32 11.68
N GLN A 218 -20.58 -6.36 10.78
CA GLN A 218 -20.33 -4.96 11.13
C GLN A 218 -21.55 -4.29 11.79
N CYS A 219 -22.77 -4.80 11.63
CA CYS A 219 -23.98 -4.26 12.26
C CYS A 219 -24.49 -5.15 13.40
N SER A 220 -23.66 -6.06 13.93
CA SER A 220 -24.11 -7.08 14.87
C SER A 220 -24.77 -6.52 16.14
N LYS A 221 -24.27 -5.42 16.71
CA LYS A 221 -24.83 -4.80 17.93
C LYS A 221 -26.23 -4.23 17.68
N TYR A 222 -26.44 -3.63 16.51
CA TYR A 222 -27.76 -3.16 16.09
C TYR A 222 -28.73 -4.33 15.87
N LEU A 223 -28.24 -5.41 15.26
CA LEU A 223 -29.03 -6.62 15.04
C LEU A 223 -29.27 -7.43 16.33
N GLU A 224 -28.55 -7.15 17.42
CA GLU A 224 -28.79 -7.76 18.73
C GLU A 224 -29.95 -7.12 19.48
N SER A 225 -30.34 -5.88 19.17
CA SER A 225 -31.58 -5.27 19.67
C SER A 225 -32.83 -5.72 18.91
N HIS A 226 -32.65 -6.40 17.77
CA HIS A 226 -33.71 -6.92 16.91
C HIS A 226 -33.54 -8.44 16.70
N ARG A 227 -33.50 -9.20 17.81
CA ARG A 227 -33.14 -10.63 17.78
C ARG A 227 -34.10 -11.52 17.01
N ASP A 228 -35.34 -11.06 16.83
CA ASP A 228 -36.38 -11.80 16.12
C ASP A 228 -36.25 -11.70 14.60
N TRP A 229 -35.33 -10.86 14.09
CA TRP A 229 -35.07 -10.74 12.66
C TRP A 229 -34.18 -11.86 12.13
N GLU A 230 -34.64 -12.55 11.08
CA GLU A 230 -33.86 -13.53 10.34
C GLU A 230 -32.82 -12.85 9.46
N LYS A 231 -31.58 -13.37 9.48
CA LYS A 231 -30.43 -12.77 8.78
C LYS A 231 -30.02 -13.63 7.59
N HIS A 232 -30.09 -13.06 6.40
CA HIS A 232 -29.83 -13.72 5.14
C HIS A 232 -28.59 -13.11 4.48
N SER A 233 -27.64 -13.96 4.10
CA SER A 233 -26.39 -13.54 3.47
C SER A 233 -26.50 -13.55 1.95
N LEU A 234 -26.09 -12.45 1.32
CA LEU A 234 -25.96 -12.30 -0.13
C LEU A 234 -24.53 -11.90 -0.52
N LYS A 235 -24.23 -11.91 -1.83
CA LYS A 235 -22.87 -11.68 -2.36
C LYS A 235 -22.39 -10.23 -2.19
N ASN A 236 -23.27 -9.24 -2.23
CA ASN A 236 -22.90 -7.85 -1.97
C ASN A 236 -24.08 -7.10 -1.32
N THR A 237 -23.81 -5.91 -0.77
CA THR A 237 -24.80 -5.09 -0.07
C THR A 237 -25.85 -4.48 -1.01
N ALA A 238 -25.44 -4.05 -2.21
CA ALA A 238 -26.34 -3.41 -3.18
C ALA A 238 -27.36 -4.39 -3.81
N MET A 239 -26.96 -5.63 -4.06
CA MET A 239 -27.81 -6.77 -4.44
C MET A 239 -28.85 -7.06 -3.37
N SER A 240 -28.54 -6.86 -2.10
CA SER A 240 -29.54 -6.99 -1.04
C SER A 240 -30.63 -5.95 -1.18
N ALA A 241 -30.28 -4.69 -1.45
CA ALA A 241 -31.27 -3.64 -1.67
C ALA A 241 -32.07 -3.87 -2.96
N GLN A 242 -31.41 -4.23 -4.06
CA GLN A 242 -32.06 -4.65 -5.30
C GLN A 242 -33.09 -5.77 -5.03
N LYS A 243 -32.72 -6.77 -4.22
CA LYS A 243 -33.64 -7.84 -3.82
C LYS A 243 -34.85 -7.33 -3.06
N ILE A 244 -34.72 -6.35 -2.16
CA ILE A 244 -35.88 -5.78 -1.45
C ILE A 244 -36.85 -5.16 -2.44
N LYS A 245 -36.33 -4.44 -3.42
CA LYS A 245 -37.13 -3.82 -4.48
C LYS A 245 -37.84 -4.87 -5.33
N GLU A 246 -37.14 -5.91 -5.75
CA GLU A 246 -37.67 -6.98 -6.60
C GLU A 246 -38.69 -7.87 -5.88
N ASP A 247 -38.42 -8.21 -4.62
CA ASP A 247 -39.31 -9.06 -3.82
C ASP A 247 -40.63 -8.34 -3.48
N GLY A 248 -40.61 -7.01 -3.33
CA GLY A 248 -41.81 -6.19 -3.10
C GLY A 248 -42.54 -6.51 -1.79
N LYS A 249 -41.83 -6.98 -0.76
CA LYS A 249 -42.41 -7.30 0.56
C LYS A 249 -41.96 -6.35 1.64
N LYS A 250 -42.91 -5.75 2.38
CA LYS A 250 -42.64 -4.80 3.47
C LYS A 250 -41.84 -5.39 4.63
N ASN A 251 -41.96 -6.69 4.86
CA ASN A 251 -41.30 -7.37 5.97
C ASN A 251 -39.80 -7.63 5.73
N LYS A 252 -39.29 -7.26 4.57
CA LYS A 252 -37.89 -7.45 4.20
C LYS A 252 -37.16 -6.11 4.18
N ALA A 253 -35.96 -6.09 4.75
CA ALA A 253 -35.05 -4.97 4.66
C ALA A 253 -33.64 -5.41 4.27
N ALA A 254 -32.85 -4.47 3.76
CA ALA A 254 -31.45 -4.66 3.42
C ALA A 254 -30.55 -3.77 4.27
N ILE A 255 -29.34 -4.25 4.55
CA ILE A 255 -28.26 -3.38 5.05
C ILE A 255 -27.39 -3.02 3.86
N ALA A 256 -27.38 -1.74 3.47
CA ALA A 256 -26.59 -1.23 2.35
C ALA A 256 -26.24 0.25 2.56
N SER A 257 -25.64 0.91 1.56
CA SER A 257 -25.36 2.34 1.62
C SER A 257 -26.62 3.17 1.37
N THR A 258 -26.63 4.42 1.80
CA THR A 258 -27.73 5.36 1.51
C THR A 258 -27.88 5.64 0.02
N LEU A 259 -26.77 5.72 -0.74
CA LEU A 259 -26.77 5.82 -2.21
C LEU A 259 -27.62 4.71 -2.85
N THR A 260 -27.56 3.50 -2.29
CA THR A 260 -28.33 2.35 -2.76
C THR A 260 -29.84 2.58 -2.59
N ALA A 261 -30.25 3.31 -1.54
CA ALA A 261 -31.66 3.63 -1.31
C ALA A 261 -32.23 4.51 -2.42
N ASP A 262 -31.48 5.53 -2.84
CA ASP A 262 -31.88 6.44 -3.92
C ASP A 262 -31.99 5.71 -5.26
N ILE A 263 -31.00 4.87 -5.59
CA ILE A 263 -30.95 4.11 -6.86
C ILE A 263 -32.15 3.18 -7.00
N TYR A 264 -32.52 2.44 -5.95
CA TYR A 264 -33.60 1.45 -6.00
C TYR A 264 -34.96 2.00 -5.52
N GLY A 265 -35.02 3.28 -5.13
CA GLY A 265 -36.22 3.94 -4.60
C GLY A 265 -36.73 3.26 -3.32
N LEU A 266 -35.83 3.04 -2.36
CA LEU A 266 -36.09 2.47 -1.05
C LEU A 266 -36.08 3.56 0.04
N LYS A 267 -36.76 3.30 1.15
CA LYS A 267 -36.77 4.16 2.33
C LYS A 267 -35.65 3.76 3.27
N VAL A 268 -34.88 4.75 3.73
CA VAL A 268 -33.97 4.60 4.87
C VAL A 268 -34.81 4.52 6.14
N LEU A 269 -34.84 3.36 6.78
CA LEU A 269 -35.55 3.12 8.03
C LEU A 269 -34.71 3.53 9.24
N ASP A 270 -33.40 3.33 9.14
CA ASP A 270 -32.43 3.75 10.14
C ASP A 270 -31.05 3.93 9.48
N GLU A 271 -30.20 4.78 10.05
CA GLU A 271 -28.92 5.18 9.47
C GLU A 271 -27.75 4.97 10.41
N ALA A 272 -26.56 4.80 9.84
CA ALA A 272 -25.31 4.60 10.58
C ALA A 272 -25.38 3.45 11.61
N ILE A 273 -25.99 2.33 11.23
CA ILE A 273 -26.27 1.17 12.10
C ILE A 273 -25.05 0.27 12.35
N GLN A 274 -23.89 0.61 11.78
CA GLN A 274 -22.64 -0.12 11.99
C GLN A 274 -22.10 0.04 13.42
N ASN A 275 -21.43 -1.01 13.89
CA ASN A 275 -20.80 -1.11 15.21
C ASN A 275 -19.71 -0.05 15.44
N ASN A 276 -18.98 0.32 14.39
CA ASN A 276 -17.89 1.29 14.42
C ASN A 276 -18.23 2.47 13.51
N LYS A 277 -18.38 3.67 14.09
CA LYS A 277 -18.68 4.90 13.34
C LYS A 277 -17.49 5.40 12.51
N ASN A 278 -16.27 4.99 12.86
CA ASN A 278 -15.04 5.31 12.15
C ASN A 278 -14.67 4.18 11.17
N ASN A 279 -15.62 3.78 10.32
CA ASN A 279 -15.43 2.76 9.29
C ASN A 279 -15.16 3.44 7.95
N TYR A 280 -13.96 3.25 7.41
CA TYR A 280 -13.53 3.86 6.16
C TYR A 280 -12.95 2.80 5.24
N THR A 281 -13.22 2.92 3.95
CA THR A 281 -12.56 2.12 2.92
C THR A 281 -11.73 3.04 2.05
N LYS A 282 -10.45 2.70 1.90
CA LYS A 282 -9.53 3.32 0.97
C LYS A 282 -9.67 2.63 -0.39
N PHE A 283 -9.92 3.43 -1.41
CA PHE A 283 -9.98 3.04 -2.79
C PHE A 283 -8.79 3.62 -3.55
N ILE A 284 -8.30 2.87 -4.52
CA ILE A 284 -7.27 3.30 -5.46
C ILE A 284 -7.88 3.50 -6.84
N ILE A 285 -7.41 4.53 -7.53
CA ILE A 285 -7.74 4.82 -8.92
C ILE A 285 -6.61 4.29 -9.77
N VAL A 286 -6.92 3.42 -10.72
CA VAL A 286 -5.93 2.64 -11.47
C VAL A 286 -6.09 2.91 -12.97
N ALA A 287 -4.98 3.03 -13.69
CA ALA A 287 -4.93 3.22 -15.14
C ALA A 287 -3.86 2.34 -15.81
N ASN A 288 -4.03 2.00 -17.09
CA ASN A 288 -2.98 1.36 -17.90
C ASN A 288 -1.94 2.36 -18.42
N LYS A 289 -1.54 3.33 -17.59
CA LYS A 289 -0.63 4.41 -17.97
C LYS A 289 0.32 4.68 -16.81
N LYS A 290 1.63 4.69 -17.07
CA LYS A 290 2.65 5.10 -16.11
C LYS A 290 2.69 6.63 -16.02
N ILE A 291 1.68 7.22 -15.40
CA ILE A 291 1.56 8.67 -15.21
C ILE A 291 1.42 9.01 -13.74
N PHE A 292 1.82 10.22 -13.37
CA PHE A 292 1.59 10.80 -12.04
C PHE A 292 1.45 12.31 -12.16
N GLU A 293 0.69 12.92 -11.24
CA GLU A 293 0.59 14.38 -11.16
C GLU A 293 1.86 14.99 -10.56
N SER A 294 2.23 16.20 -10.96
CA SER A 294 3.35 16.95 -10.38
C SER A 294 3.23 17.11 -8.86
N ARG A 295 2.00 17.23 -8.35
CA ARG A 295 1.66 17.31 -6.91
C ARG A 295 1.58 15.95 -6.19
N ALA A 296 1.87 14.84 -6.86
CA ALA A 296 1.82 13.51 -6.24
C ALA A 296 2.78 13.43 -5.05
N ASN A 297 2.28 12.91 -3.93
CA ASN A 297 2.97 12.91 -2.63
C ASN A 297 3.02 11.53 -1.97
N LYS A 298 2.47 10.49 -2.62
CA LYS A 298 2.48 9.11 -2.16
C LYS A 298 2.95 8.18 -3.26
N ILE A 299 3.79 7.21 -2.92
CA ILE A 299 4.28 6.18 -3.83
C ILE A 299 3.97 4.82 -3.22
N SER A 300 3.32 3.95 -3.99
CA SER A 300 3.16 2.55 -3.64
C SER A 300 4.16 1.71 -4.43
N ILE A 301 4.83 0.81 -3.73
CA ILE A 301 5.76 -0.15 -4.32
C ILE A 301 5.47 -1.56 -3.80
N SER A 302 5.93 -2.56 -4.54
CA SER A 302 6.07 -3.92 -4.05
C SER A 302 7.47 -4.44 -4.29
N PHE A 303 8.03 -5.17 -3.33
CA PHE A 303 9.32 -5.84 -3.51
C PHE A 303 9.37 -7.22 -2.86
N GLU A 304 10.18 -8.10 -3.44
CA GLU A 304 10.42 -9.46 -2.96
C GLU A 304 11.81 -9.56 -2.32
N VAL A 305 11.87 -10.23 -1.18
CA VAL A 305 13.11 -10.48 -0.43
C VAL A 305 13.30 -11.97 -0.17
N PRO A 306 14.56 -12.45 -0.10
CA PRO A 306 14.83 -13.82 0.32
C PRO A 306 14.41 -14.05 1.78
N HIS A 307 14.10 -15.30 2.11
CA HIS A 307 13.73 -15.70 3.47
C HIS A 307 14.96 -15.91 4.37
N GLU A 308 15.66 -14.81 4.67
CA GLU A 308 16.88 -14.80 5.48
C GLU A 308 16.78 -13.72 6.57
N SER A 309 17.44 -13.95 7.72
CA SER A 309 17.49 -12.97 8.82
C SER A 309 17.99 -11.61 8.33
N GLY A 310 17.36 -10.53 8.79
CA GLY A 310 17.72 -9.15 8.43
C GLY A 310 17.23 -8.68 7.05
N SER A 311 16.74 -9.58 6.19
CA SER A 311 16.41 -9.25 4.78
C SER A 311 15.50 -8.03 4.64
N LEU A 312 14.36 -8.02 5.35
CA LEU A 312 13.42 -6.89 5.31
C LEU A 312 14.03 -5.63 5.94
N TYR A 313 14.66 -5.76 7.11
CA TYR A 313 15.28 -4.64 7.83
C TYR A 313 16.29 -3.89 6.95
N HIS A 314 17.17 -4.61 6.25
CA HIS A 314 18.11 -3.98 5.33
C HIS A 314 17.41 -3.25 4.18
N LYS A 315 16.26 -3.74 3.69
CA LYS A 315 15.51 -3.05 2.63
C LYS A 315 14.84 -1.77 3.13
N LEU A 316 14.19 -1.84 4.29
CA LEU A 316 13.55 -0.67 4.90
C LEU A 316 14.57 0.42 5.27
N SER A 317 15.82 0.04 5.52
CA SER A 317 16.88 1.01 5.73
C SER A 317 17.09 1.95 4.53
N HIS A 318 16.69 1.61 3.30
CA HIS A 318 16.77 2.57 2.18
C HIS A 318 15.87 3.78 2.39
N PHE A 319 14.75 3.66 3.11
CA PHE A 319 13.88 4.80 3.42
C PHE A 319 14.43 5.67 4.54
N ILE A 320 14.84 5.04 5.65
CA ILE A 320 15.35 5.72 6.85
C ILE A 320 16.48 6.70 6.50
N TYR A 321 17.45 6.22 5.70
CA TYR A 321 18.64 7.01 5.38
C TYR A 321 18.40 8.10 4.33
N ASN A 322 17.30 8.02 3.60
CA ASN A 322 16.88 9.07 2.67
C ASN A 322 15.82 10.00 3.31
N GLY A 323 15.51 9.83 4.60
CA GLY A 323 14.51 10.64 5.30
C GLY A 323 13.09 10.45 4.78
N ILE A 324 12.80 9.28 4.20
CA ILE A 324 11.50 8.97 3.60
C ILE A 324 10.59 8.32 4.65
N ASN A 325 9.42 8.91 4.86
CA ASN A 325 8.40 8.34 5.74
C ASN A 325 7.66 7.18 5.05
N MET A 326 7.27 6.18 5.85
CA MET A 326 6.55 4.99 5.40
C MET A 326 5.19 4.91 6.10
N ASN A 327 4.11 4.91 5.32
CA ASN A 327 2.74 4.96 5.82
C ASN A 327 2.08 3.59 5.90
N LYS A 328 2.61 2.61 5.17
CA LYS A 328 2.06 1.26 5.14
C LYS A 328 3.16 0.24 4.87
N ILE A 329 3.06 -0.91 5.53
CA ILE A 329 3.77 -2.12 5.13
C ILE A 329 2.85 -3.32 5.30
N GLU A 330 2.75 -4.14 4.26
CA GLU A 330 1.96 -5.36 4.24
C GLU A 330 2.73 -6.51 3.61
N SER A 331 2.60 -7.73 4.14
CA SER A 331 3.33 -8.90 3.63
C SER A 331 2.39 -9.91 3.00
N ARG A 332 2.78 -10.45 1.85
CA ARG A 332 2.05 -11.47 1.11
C ARG A 332 2.97 -12.63 0.75
N PRO A 333 2.57 -13.89 0.99
CA PRO A 333 3.36 -15.03 0.52
C PRO A 333 3.38 -15.05 -1.01
N VAL A 334 4.54 -15.35 -1.60
CA VAL A 334 4.68 -15.45 -3.05
C VAL A 334 4.13 -16.81 -3.52
N GLN A 335 3.12 -16.79 -4.38
CA GLN A 335 2.53 -18.02 -4.92
C GLN A 335 3.59 -18.86 -5.66
N GLY A 336 3.64 -20.16 -5.36
CA GLY A 336 4.57 -21.10 -5.98
C GLY A 336 5.99 -21.08 -5.40
N LYS A 337 6.31 -20.20 -4.46
CA LYS A 337 7.62 -20.15 -3.78
C LYS A 337 7.45 -20.25 -2.27
N ALA A 338 7.83 -21.39 -1.70
CA ALA A 338 7.71 -21.60 -0.26
C ALA A 338 8.58 -20.59 0.50
N TRP A 339 7.96 -19.90 1.47
CA TRP A 339 8.60 -18.97 2.42
C TRP A 339 9.19 -17.68 1.83
N GLU A 340 9.04 -17.43 0.52
CA GLU A 340 9.32 -16.11 -0.05
C GLU A 340 8.12 -15.18 0.16
N TYR A 341 8.41 -13.93 0.51
CA TYR A 341 7.39 -12.92 0.78
C TYR A 341 7.58 -11.72 -0.12
N ARG A 342 6.45 -11.19 -0.59
CA ARG A 342 6.33 -9.88 -1.23
C ARG A 342 5.83 -8.88 -0.20
N PHE A 343 6.50 -7.75 -0.13
CA PHE A 343 6.11 -6.63 0.71
C PHE A 343 5.50 -5.55 -0.15
N PHE A 344 4.34 -5.04 0.27
CA PHE A 344 3.70 -3.86 -0.28
C PHE A 344 3.93 -2.69 0.67
N VAL A 345 4.46 -1.60 0.15
CA VAL A 345 4.88 -0.46 0.96
C VAL A 345 4.38 0.83 0.32
N ASP A 346 3.76 1.68 1.15
CA ASP A 346 3.43 3.05 0.79
C ASP A 346 4.43 3.98 1.47
N ILE A 347 5.07 4.84 0.68
CA ILE A 347 6.00 5.87 1.15
C ILE A 347 5.53 7.27 0.76
N GLU A 348 5.95 8.27 1.51
CA GLU A 348 5.75 9.67 1.16
C GLU A 348 6.82 10.13 0.16
N GLY A 349 6.39 10.97 -0.79
CA GLY A 349 7.27 11.62 -1.75
C GLY A 349 6.78 11.52 -3.19
N ASN A 350 7.63 12.02 -4.08
CA ASN A 350 7.42 12.08 -5.52
C ASN A 350 8.55 11.35 -6.26
N LEU A 351 8.26 10.74 -7.41
CA LEU A 351 9.27 10.05 -8.22
C LEU A 351 10.37 10.99 -8.75
N ASN A 352 10.13 12.29 -8.75
CA ASN A 352 11.13 13.31 -9.08
C ASN A 352 12.08 13.63 -7.92
N ASP A 353 11.77 13.24 -6.68
CA ASP A 353 12.58 13.56 -5.53
C ASP A 353 13.89 12.76 -5.55
N ALA A 354 15.02 13.45 -5.38
CA ALA A 354 16.35 12.82 -5.39
C ALA A 354 16.47 11.73 -4.29
N ALA A 355 15.90 11.98 -3.11
CA ALA A 355 15.86 11.04 -2.00
C ALA A 355 15.09 9.75 -2.36
N VAL A 356 13.93 9.89 -2.99
CA VAL A 356 13.10 8.77 -3.46
C VAL A 356 13.82 7.98 -4.54
N GLN A 357 14.37 8.65 -5.55
CA GLN A 357 15.12 8.00 -6.62
C GLN A 357 16.30 7.19 -6.08
N ASN A 358 17.03 7.74 -5.10
CA ASN A 358 18.14 7.05 -4.45
C ASN A 358 17.67 5.80 -3.68
N ALA A 359 16.58 5.91 -2.93
CA ALA A 359 16.00 4.78 -2.20
C ALA A 359 15.50 3.67 -3.13
N LEU A 360 14.75 4.02 -4.19
CA LEU A 360 14.24 3.06 -5.18
C LEU A 360 15.37 2.37 -5.94
N ARG A 361 16.47 3.08 -6.22
CA ARG A 361 17.66 2.50 -6.84
C ARG A 361 18.33 1.47 -5.94
N GLY A 362 18.55 1.82 -4.68
CA GLY A 362 19.10 0.89 -3.69
C GLY A 362 18.24 -0.37 -3.52
N LEU A 363 16.91 -0.21 -3.52
CA LEU A 363 15.98 -1.34 -3.51
C LEU A 363 16.06 -2.18 -4.78
N THR A 364 16.13 -1.55 -5.96
CA THR A 364 16.21 -2.25 -7.25
C THR A 364 17.46 -3.15 -7.33
N GLU A 365 18.61 -2.66 -6.88
CA GLU A 365 19.87 -3.43 -6.92
C GLU A 365 19.94 -4.54 -5.87
N GLU A 366 19.19 -4.43 -4.78
CA GLU A 366 19.33 -5.31 -3.63
C GLU A 366 18.13 -6.26 -3.39
N THR A 367 17.01 -6.11 -4.10
CA THR A 367 15.82 -6.97 -4.01
C THR A 367 15.78 -8.00 -5.13
N ILE A 368 14.97 -9.05 -4.97
CA ILE A 368 14.77 -10.06 -6.03
C ILE A 368 13.96 -9.43 -7.19
N ARG A 369 12.96 -8.64 -6.82
CA ARG A 369 12.07 -7.93 -7.73
C ARG A 369 11.55 -6.69 -7.01
N LEU A 370 11.53 -5.57 -7.72
CA LEU A 370 10.85 -4.34 -7.32
C LEU A 370 9.84 -3.98 -8.41
N LYS A 371 8.64 -3.57 -8.02
CA LYS A 371 7.64 -2.97 -8.91
C LYS A 371 7.11 -1.70 -8.27
N ILE A 372 7.21 -0.59 -9.00
CA ILE A 372 6.50 0.64 -8.65
C ILE A 372 5.04 0.44 -9.08
N LEU A 373 4.12 0.53 -8.12
CA LEU A 373 2.69 0.37 -8.34
C LEU A 373 2.03 1.69 -8.71
N GLY A 374 2.59 2.83 -8.30
CA GLY A 374 2.12 4.15 -8.71
C GLY A 374 2.75 5.27 -7.89
N ASN A 375 2.64 6.50 -8.40
CA ASN A 375 2.87 7.73 -7.64
C ASN A 375 1.65 8.60 -7.85
N TYR A 376 1.00 8.99 -6.76
CA TYR A 376 -0.32 9.60 -6.82
C TYR A 376 -0.52 10.54 -5.65
N VAL A 377 -1.57 11.35 -5.75
CA VAL A 377 -1.98 12.25 -4.69
C VAL A 377 -2.74 11.43 -3.66
N SER A 378 -2.26 11.45 -2.40
CA SER A 378 -3.00 10.88 -1.29
C SER A 378 -4.37 11.56 -1.17
N ALA A 379 -5.41 10.80 -0.88
CA ALA A 379 -6.61 11.40 -0.33
C ALA A 379 -6.21 11.94 1.05
N GLU A 380 -6.07 13.25 1.18
CA GLU A 380 -5.95 13.87 2.51
C GLU A 380 -7.16 13.38 3.29
N GLY A 381 -6.90 12.63 4.36
CA GLY A 381 -7.95 12.30 5.30
C GLY A 381 -8.54 13.63 5.75
N ASN A 382 -9.86 13.78 5.68
CA ASN A 382 -10.54 14.76 6.50
C ASN A 382 -10.19 14.38 7.95
N GLU A 383 -9.08 14.90 8.48
CA GLU A 383 -8.67 14.73 9.88
C GLU A 383 -9.75 15.29 10.81
#